data_AF-A0A955KTW0-F1
#
_entry.id   AF-A0A955KTW0-F1
#
_cell.length_a   1.000
_cell.length_b   1.000
_cell.length_c   1.000
_cell.angle_alpha   90.00
_cell.angle_beta   90.00
_cell.angle_gamma   90.00
#
_symmetry.space_group_name_H-M   'P 1'
#
loop_
_entity.id
_entity.type
_entity.pdbx_description
1 polymer ?
#
loop_
_entity_poly.entity_id
_entity_poly.type
_entity_poly.pdbx_seq_one_letter_code
_entity_poly.pdbx_strand_id
1 'polypeptide(L)' 'MAQISTHFFEHLDAAVRLVSARDIRTPAGTANENYALPQVEDIVVAGRQLATY' A
#
# COMPACT_ATOMS: atom_id res chain seq x y z
N MET A 1 -9.01 -5.42 8.73
CA MET A 1 -8.21 -4.19 8.92
C MET A 1 -7.14 -4.47 9.94
N ALA A 2 -5.89 -4.05 9.69
CA ALA A 2 -4.82 -4.20 10.67
C ALA A 2 -5.14 -3.32 11.89
N GLN A 3 -5.25 -3.92 13.08
CA GLN A 3 -5.57 -3.22 14.34
C GLN A 3 -4.38 -2.40 14.89
N ILE A 4 -3.35 -2.16 14.07
CA ILE A 4 -2.12 -1.46 14.44
C ILE A 4 -2.45 -0.06 14.96
N SER A 5 -3.36 0.66 14.31
CA SER A 5 -3.78 1.99 14.74
C SER A 5 -4.56 1.98 16.06
N THR A 6 -5.16 0.86 16.47
CA THR A 6 -5.88 0.76 17.75
C THR A 6 -4.93 0.52 18.93
N HIS A 7 -3.84 -0.22 18.70
CA HIS A 7 -2.94 -0.64 19.77
C HIS A 7 -1.61 0.11 19.84
N PHE A 8 -1.19 0.75 18.74
CA PHE A 8 0.12 1.37 18.62
C PHE A 8 0.07 2.81 18.14
N PHE A 9 -1.10 3.48 18.22
CA PHE A 9 -1.27 4.84 17.71
C PHE A 9 -0.20 5.81 18.25
N GLU A 10 0.10 5.72 19.55
CA GLU A 10 1.07 6.57 20.23
C GLU A 10 2.53 6.33 19.79
N HIS A 11 2.79 5.21 19.12
CA HIS A 11 4.11 4.82 18.62
C HIS A 11 4.27 5.06 17.11
N LEU A 12 3.28 5.67 16.45
CA LEU A 12 3.33 5.97 15.03
C LEU A 12 3.91 7.37 14.81
N ASP A 13 5.14 7.42 14.30
CA ASP A 13 5.77 8.66 13.84
C ASP A 13 5.17 9.18 12.52
N ALA A 14 4.44 8.33 11.80
CA ALA A 14 3.78 8.65 10.54
C ALA A 14 2.46 7.88 10.38
N ALA A 15 1.58 8.37 9.50
CA ALA A 15 0.31 7.70 9.21
C ALA A 15 0.53 6.29 8.61
N VAL A 16 -0.38 5.34 8.90
CA VAL A 16 -0.37 4.03 8.24
C VAL A 16 -0.91 4.15 6.82
N ARG A 17 -0.13 3.67 5.84
CA ARG A 17 -0.52 3.68 4.42
C ARG A 17 -0.69 2.26 3.90
N LEU A 18 -1.82 2.01 3.24
CA LEU A 18 -2.11 0.73 2.60
C LEU A 18 -1.64 0.75 1.14
N VAL A 19 -0.83 -0.24 0.77
CA VAL A 19 -0.51 -0.56 -0.62
C VAL A 19 -1.24 -1.86 -0.94
N SER A 20 -2.22 -1.80 -1.84
CA SER A 20 -3.07 -2.94 -2.19
C SER A 20 -3.26 -3.03 -3.69
N ALA A 21 -3.83 -4.16 -4.13
CA ALA A 21 -4.36 -4.25 -5.48
C ALA A 21 -5.40 -3.15 -5.73
N ARG A 22 -5.51 -2.76 -7.00
CA ARG A 22 -6.56 -1.85 -7.46
C ARG A 22 -7.93 -2.51 -7.26
N ASP A 23 -8.93 -1.72 -6.88
CA ASP A 23 -10.30 -2.20 -6.71
C ASP A 23 -11.01 -2.37 -8.06
N ILE A 24 -10.54 -3.36 -8.80
CA ILE A 24 -11.05 -3.77 -10.11
C ILE A 24 -11.13 -5.29 -10.16
N ARG A 25 -11.96 -5.83 -11.04
CA ARG A 25 -11.91 -7.27 -11.33
C ARG A 25 -10.55 -7.63 -11.88
N THR A 26 -9.95 -8.71 -11.37
CA THR A 26 -8.65 -9.19 -11.81
C THR A 26 -8.69 -9.46 -13.33
N PRO A 27 -7.96 -8.69 -14.12
CA PRO A 27 -7.98 -8.81 -15.57
C PRO A 27 -7.03 -9.92 -16.02
N ALA A 28 -7.36 -10.58 -17.13
CA ALA A 28 -6.50 -11.62 -17.71
C ALA A 28 -5.33 -11.00 -18.49
N GLY A 29 -4.18 -11.69 -18.46
CA GLY A 29 -2.97 -11.33 -19.19
C GLY A 29 -1.99 -10.48 -18.37
N THR A 30 -0.71 -10.78 -18.53
CA THR A 30 0.39 -10.30 -17.67
C THR A 30 0.44 -8.78 -17.52
N ALA A 31 0.24 -8.03 -18.59
CA ALA A 31 0.25 -6.56 -18.52
C ALA A 31 -0.87 -6.00 -17.62
N ASN A 32 -2.05 -6.64 -17.67
CA ASN A 32 -3.19 -6.19 -16.90
C ASN A 32 -3.08 -6.66 -15.43
N GLU A 33 -2.51 -7.85 -15.19
CA GLU A 33 -2.20 -8.33 -13.84
C GLU A 33 -1.17 -7.43 -13.15
N ASN A 34 -0.10 -7.03 -13.85
CA ASN A 34 0.91 -6.12 -13.31
C ASN A 34 0.32 -4.73 -12.99
N TYR A 35 -0.67 -4.30 -13.76
CA TYR A 35 -1.40 -3.06 -13.47
C TYR A 35 -2.33 -3.19 -12.24
N ALA A 36 -2.98 -4.35 -12.09
CA ALA A 36 -3.96 -4.58 -11.04
C ALA A 36 -3.31 -4.89 -9.67
N LEU A 37 -2.20 -5.62 -9.67
CA LEU A 37 -1.49 -6.07 -8.48
C LEU A 37 -0.40 -5.08 -8.07
N PRO A 38 -0.18 -4.88 -6.76
CA PRO A 38 0.84 -3.97 -6.28
C PRO A 38 2.24 -4.48 -6.63
N GLN A 39 3.08 -3.57 -7.11
CA GLN A 39 4.46 -3.83 -7.48
C GLN A 39 5.43 -3.33 -6.40
N VAL A 40 6.69 -3.76 -6.49
CA VAL A 40 7.75 -3.29 -5.58
C VAL A 40 7.91 -1.77 -5.68
N GLU A 41 7.76 -1.19 -6.87
CA GLU A 41 7.82 0.26 -7.07
C GLU A 41 6.75 1.02 -6.29
N ASP A 42 5.53 0.47 -6.20
CA ASP A 42 4.44 1.07 -5.43
C ASP A 42 4.77 1.14 -3.94
N ILE A 43 5.43 0.10 -3.41
CA ILE A 43 5.89 0.03 -2.02
C ILE A 43 6.97 1.08 -1.76
N VAL A 44 7.94 1.21 -2.67
CA VAL A 44 9.03 2.19 -2.56
C VAL A 44 8.48 3.62 -2.60
N VAL A 45 7.53 3.90 -3.51
CA VAL A 45 6.88 5.21 -3.60
C VAL A 45 6.09 5.53 -2.32
N ALA A 46 5.32 4.57 -1.81
CA ALA A 46 4.58 4.75 -0.56
C ALA A 46 5.53 5.00 0.63
N GLY A 47 6.65 4.28 0.72
CA GLY A 47 7.66 4.50 1.76
C GLY A 47 8.30 5.89 1.69
N ARG A 48 8.62 6.37 0.49
CA ARG A 48 9.15 7.73 0.30
C ARG A 48 8.14 8.81 0.69
N GLN A 49 6.86 8.61 0.34
CA GLN A 49 5.79 9.51 0.74
C GLN A 49 5.69 9.59 2.27
N LEU A 50 5.73 8.45 2.96
CA LEU A 50 5.73 8.41 4.43
C LEU A 50 6.95 9.09 5.06
N ALA A 51 8.14 8.94 4.47
CA ALA A 51 9.36 9.57 4.98
C ALA A 51 9.43 11.10 4.76
N THR A 52 8.53 11.67 3.96
CA THR A 52 8.49 13.12 3.69
C THR A 52 7.50 13.86 4.60
N TYR A 53 6.67 13.13 5.35
CA TYR A 53 5.80 13.67 6.39
C TYR A 53 6.55 13.82 7.71
#